data_AF-A0AB33IGS9-F1
#
_entry.id   AF-A0AB33IGS9-F1
#
_cell.length_a   1.000
_cell.length_b   1.000
_cell.length_c   1.000
_cell.angle_alpha   90.00
_cell.angle_beta   90.00
_cell.angle_gamma   90.00
#
_symmetry.space_group_name_H-M   'P 1'
#
loop_
_entity.id
_entity.type
_entity.pdbx_description
1 polymer ?
#
loop_
_entity_poly.entity_id
_entity_poly.type
_entity_poly.pdbx_seq_one_letter_code
_entity_poly.pdbx_strand_id
1 'polypeptide(L)'
;MGGFIRTTYDPEDPRQKQAFSSYSGKRVDFLLIDRFGNPVLAVEYNGSGHDLSGDADARMAVKRLALQKADIPLLEIPERMSKPDIFTALSEKVGLLEPEKRTG
;
A
#
# COMPACT_ATOMS: atom_id res chain seq x y z
N MET A 1 -16.64 -7.02 1.44
CA MET A 1 -15.66 -6.28 0.62
C MET A 1 -14.99 -7.25 -0.35
N GLY A 2 -14.81 -6.87 -1.61
CA GLY A 2 -14.02 -7.62 -2.58
C GLY A 2 -12.52 -7.48 -2.28
N GLY A 3 -11.76 -8.56 -2.43
CA GLY A 3 -10.31 -8.56 -2.26
C GLY A 3 -9.73 -9.75 -3.03
N PHE A 4 -8.62 -9.51 -3.74
CA PHE A 4 -7.97 -10.53 -4.58
C PHE A 4 -7.39 -11.69 -3.76
N ILE A 5 -6.83 -11.37 -2.59
CA ILE A 5 -6.40 -12.32 -1.55
C ILE A 5 -7.29 -12.08 -0.33
N ARG A 6 -7.77 -13.13 0.34
CA ARG A 6 -8.58 -13.02 1.57
C ARG A 6 -8.31 -14.19 2.50
N THR A 7 -8.42 -13.96 3.81
CA THR A 7 -8.48 -15.05 4.79
C THR A 7 -9.94 -15.43 5.03
N THR A 8 -10.20 -16.68 5.41
CA THR A 8 -11.43 -16.98 6.16
C THR A 8 -11.38 -16.20 7.47
N TYR A 9 -12.53 -15.73 7.95
CA TYR A 9 -12.62 -14.95 9.19
C TYR A 9 -13.69 -15.55 10.08
N ASP A 10 -13.23 -16.19 11.16
CA ASP A 10 -14.03 -16.55 12.32
C ASP A 10 -13.50 -15.76 13.53
N PRO A 11 -14.26 -14.80 14.07
CA PRO A 11 -13.83 -13.98 15.20
C PRO A 11 -13.64 -14.78 16.50
N GLU A 12 -14.25 -15.97 16.61
CA GLU A 12 -14.16 -16.84 17.77
C GLU A 12 -12.90 -17.72 17.77
N ASP A 13 -12.25 -17.90 16.61
CA ASP A 13 -10.95 -18.57 16.50
C ASP A 13 -9.80 -17.54 16.62
N PRO A 14 -9.01 -17.56 17.71
CA PRO A 14 -7.93 -16.60 17.92
C PRO A 14 -6.88 -16.59 16.80
N ARG A 15 -6.65 -17.73 16.14
CA ARG A 15 -5.67 -17.83 15.04
C ARG A 15 -6.20 -17.16 13.78
N GLN A 16 -7.49 -17.34 13.47
CA GLN A 16 -8.12 -16.68 12.33
C GLN A 16 -8.23 -15.18 12.55
N LYS A 17 -8.50 -14.75 13.79
CA LYS A 17 -8.47 -13.33 14.17
C LYS A 17 -7.09 -12.71 13.99
N GLN A 18 -6.02 -13.39 14.43
CA GLN A 18 -4.64 -12.94 14.21
C GLN A 18 -4.27 -12.93 12.72
N ALA A 19 -4.63 -13.96 11.97
CA ALA A 19 -4.39 -14.03 10.53
C ALA A 19 -5.10 -12.89 9.78
N PHE A 20 -6.36 -12.63 10.11
CA PHE A 20 -7.15 -11.54 9.54
C PHE A 20 -6.57 -10.16 9.85
N SER A 21 -6.12 -9.93 11.10
CA SER A 21 -5.47 -8.68 11.50
C SER A 21 -4.14 -8.48 10.76
N SER A 22 -3.32 -9.54 10.69
CA SER A 22 -2.03 -9.55 9.99
C SER A 22 -2.20 -9.29 8.49
N TYR A 23 -3.23 -9.85 7.86
CA TYR A 23 -3.57 -9.61 6.46
C TYR A 23 -4.09 -8.18 6.25
N SER A 24 -5.08 -7.75 7.03
CA SER A 24 -5.74 -6.45 6.87
C SER A 24 -4.78 -5.29 7.06
N GLY A 25 -3.79 -5.42 7.95
CA GLY A 25 -2.75 -4.41 8.17
C GLY A 25 -1.75 -4.25 7.02
N LYS A 26 -1.69 -5.20 6.07
CA LYS A 26 -0.75 -5.18 4.92
C LYS A 26 -1.43 -4.91 3.58
N ARG A 27 -2.75 -4.74 3.56
CA ARG A 27 -3.47 -4.40 2.34
C ARG A 27 -3.08 -3.00 1.88
N VAL A 28 -3.01 -2.86 0.56
CA VAL A 28 -2.87 -1.56 -0.09
C VAL A 28 -4.15 -1.18 -0.82
N ASP A 29 -4.43 0.11 -0.91
CA ASP A 29 -5.59 0.62 -1.65
C ASP A 29 -5.42 0.39 -3.15
N PHE A 30 -4.25 0.75 -3.66
CA PHE A 30 -3.87 0.51 -5.04
C PHE A 30 -2.46 -0.07 -5.14
N LEU A 31 -2.29 -0.99 -6.08
CA LEU A 31 -1.00 -1.55 -6.46
C LEU A 31 -0.85 -1.37 -7.97
N LEU A 32 0.14 -0.59 -8.38
CA LEU A 32 0.56 -0.52 -9.77
C LEU A 32 1.46 -1.72 -10.05
N ILE A 33 1.25 -2.34 -11.20
CA ILE A 33 2.04 -3.47 -11.70
C ILE A 33 2.58 -3.14 -13.09
N ASP A 34 3.72 -3.72 -13.45
CA ASP A 34 4.22 -3.69 -14.82
C ASP A 34 3.43 -4.66 -15.73
N ARG A 35 3.80 -4.69 -17.02
CA ARG A 35 3.20 -5.60 -18.01
C ARG A 35 3.46 -7.09 -17.75
N PHE A 36 4.43 -7.41 -16.90
CA PHE A 36 4.80 -8.78 -16.52
C PHE A 36 4.12 -9.22 -15.21
N GLY A 37 3.37 -8.31 -14.57
CA GLY A 37 2.65 -8.56 -13.32
C GLY A 37 3.48 -8.31 -12.06
N ASN A 38 4.67 -7.71 -12.18
CA ASN A 38 5.48 -7.37 -11.02
C ASN A 38 4.96 -6.08 -10.36
N PRO A 39 4.87 -6.02 -9.03
CA PRO A 39 4.50 -4.80 -8.32
C PRO A 39 5.57 -3.72 -8.51
N VAL A 40 5.15 -2.52 -8.90
CA VAL A 40 6.05 -1.38 -9.13
C VAL A 40 5.82 -0.22 -8.16
N LEU A 41 4.59 0.00 -7.69
CA LEU A 41 4.29 1.07 -6.73
C LEU A 41 3.03 0.73 -5.93
N ALA A 42 3.13 0.78 -4.61
CA ALA A 42 1.98 0.79 -3.72
C ALA A 42 1.50 2.23 -3.51
N VAL A 43 0.18 2.45 -3.55
CA VAL A 43 -0.43 3.76 -3.26
C VAL A 43 -1.47 3.60 -2.16
N GLU A 44 -1.38 4.46 -1.16
CA GLU A 44 -2.27 4.49 0.01
C GLU A 44 -2.95 5.85 0.11
N TYR A 45 -4.27 5.86 0.30
CA TYR A 45 -5.00 7.09 0.56
C TYR A 45 -5.31 7.24 2.05
N ASN A 46 -4.67 8.23 2.67
CA ASN A 46 -4.83 8.52 4.10
C ASN A 46 -5.95 9.55 4.28
N GLY A 47 -7.21 9.10 4.27
CA GLY A 47 -8.39 9.94 4.55
C GLY A 47 -8.50 10.40 6.01
N SER A 48 -9.49 11.24 6.34
CA SER A 48 -9.76 11.76 7.70
C SER A 48 -10.03 10.69 8.78
N GLY A 49 -10.24 9.44 8.38
CA GLY A 49 -10.37 8.30 9.30
C GLY A 49 -9.05 7.63 9.69
N HIS A 50 -7.92 8.02 9.07
CA HIS A 50 -6.65 7.32 9.21
C HIS A 50 -6.06 7.41 10.61
N ASP A 51 -6.29 8.54 11.31
CA ASP A 51 -5.80 8.78 12.67
C ASP A 51 -6.82 8.43 13.78
N LEU A 52 -8.00 7.89 13.42
CA LEU A 52 -9.08 7.64 14.38
C LEU A 52 -8.87 6.40 15.26
N SER A 53 -7.79 5.64 15.05
CA SER A 53 -7.43 4.50 15.90
C SER A 53 -5.99 4.61 16.37
N GLY A 54 -5.73 4.47 17.67
CA GLY A 54 -4.39 4.56 18.26
C GLY A 54 -3.37 3.54 17.72
N ASP A 55 -3.82 2.55 16.94
CA ASP A 55 -2.99 1.54 16.28
C ASP A 55 -2.57 1.91 14.84
N ALA A 56 -3.03 3.04 14.30
CA ALA A 56 -2.81 3.42 12.91
C ALA A 56 -1.31 3.53 12.57
N ASP A 57 -0.55 4.21 13.43
CA ASP A 57 0.90 4.36 13.29
C ASP A 57 1.64 3.02 13.29
N ALA A 58 1.28 2.13 14.22
CA ALA A 58 1.89 0.81 14.33
C ALA A 58 1.61 -0.04 13.08
N ARG A 59 0.39 0.01 12.54
CA ARG A 59 0.02 -0.69 11.31
C ARG A 59 0.78 -0.14 10.10
N MET A 60 0.89 1.18 10.01
CA MET A 60 1.61 1.83 8.92
C MET A 60 3.11 1.52 8.98
N ALA A 61 3.70 1.46 10.18
CA ALA A 61 5.10 1.05 10.35
C ALA A 61 5.37 -0.38 9.84
N VAL A 62 4.48 -1.34 10.16
CA VAL A 62 4.58 -2.71 9.64
C VAL A 62 4.45 -2.73 8.11
N LYS A 63 3.53 -1.95 7.55
CA LYS A 63 3.31 -1.85 6.10
C LYS A 63 4.53 -1.27 5.38
N ARG A 64 5.06 -0.14 5.85
CA ARG A 64 6.28 0.49 5.31
C ARG A 64 7.46 -0.47 5.32
N LEU A 65 7.67 -1.18 6.43
CA LEU A 65 8.75 -2.17 6.54
C LEU A 65 8.55 -3.36 5.58
N ALA A 66 7.32 -3.85 5.42
CA ALA A 66 7.02 -4.95 4.51
C ALA A 66 7.28 -4.56 3.05
N LEU A 67 6.84 -3.37 2.63
CA LEU A 67 7.08 -2.83 1.29
C LEU A 67 8.56 -2.56 1.03
N GLN A 68 9.27 -1.99 2.01
CA GLN A 68 10.72 -1.79 1.94
C GLN A 68 11.47 -3.12 1.76
N LYS A 69 11.11 -4.16 2.51
CA LYS A 69 11.72 -5.49 2.37
C LYS A 69 11.43 -6.15 1.02
N ALA A 70 10.32 -5.79 0.39
CA ALA A 70 9.93 -6.28 -0.93
C ALA A 70 10.48 -5.41 -2.08
N ASP A 71 11.23 -4.34 -1.76
CA ASP A 71 11.71 -3.34 -2.72
C ASP A 71 10.58 -2.69 -3.54
N ILE A 72 9.40 -2.55 -2.92
CA ILE A 72 8.24 -1.91 -3.55
C ILE A 72 8.11 -0.50 -2.93
N PRO A 73 8.22 0.58 -3.73
CA PRO A 73 8.03 1.93 -3.22
C PRO A 73 6.58 2.14 -2.78
N LEU A 74 6.41 3.04 -1.82
CA LEU A 74 5.13 3.49 -1.30
C LEU A 74 4.93 4.98 -1.64
N LEU A 75 3.73 5.31 -2.12
CA LEU A 75 3.21 6.68 -2.21
C LEU A 75 2.01 6.82 -1.27
N GLU A 76 2.15 7.66 -0.26
CA GLU A 76 1.06 8.01 0.65
C GLU A 76 0.41 9.32 0.18
N ILE A 77 -0.90 9.31 0.00
CA ILE A 77 -1.71 10.46 -0.44
C ILE A 77 -2.56 10.92 0.74
N PRO A 78 -2.20 12.02 1.41
CA PRO A 78 -3.04 12.64 2.44
C PRO A 78 -4.37 13.12 1.87
N GLU A 79 -5.42 13.15 2.69
CA GLU A 79 -6.77 13.59 2.31
C GLU A 79 -6.80 14.92 1.53
N ARG A 80 -5.95 15.87 1.95
CA ARG A 80 -5.93 17.25 1.44
C ARG A 80 -4.93 17.47 0.30
N MET A 81 -4.29 16.43 -0.21
CA MET A 81 -3.37 16.57 -1.33
C MET A 81 -4.14 16.92 -2.61
N SER A 82 -3.70 17.97 -3.31
CA SER A 82 -4.38 18.42 -4.51
C SER A 82 -4.18 17.43 -5.67
N LYS A 83 -5.12 17.39 -6.62
CA LYS A 83 -4.98 16.52 -7.81
C LYS A 83 -3.65 16.77 -8.56
N PRO A 84 -3.24 18.02 -8.86
CA PRO A 84 -1.94 18.28 -9.47
C PRO A 84 -0.77 17.69 -8.67
N ASP A 85 -0.77 17.84 -7.34
CA ASP A 85 0.31 17.32 -6.49
C ASP A 85 0.36 15.79 -6.50
N ILE A 86 -0.81 15.13 -6.51
CA ILE A 86 -0.91 13.68 -6.66
C ILE A 86 -0.28 13.24 -7.99
N PHE A 87 -0.60 13.92 -9.10
CA PHE A 87 -0.02 13.58 -10.40
C PHE A 87 1.48 13.82 -10.45
N THR A 88 1.98 14.89 -9.85
CA THR A 88 3.42 15.16 -9.73
C THR A 88 4.11 14.05 -8.93
N ALA A 89 3.61 13.72 -7.74
CA ALA A 89 4.19 12.69 -6.88
C ALA A 89 4.15 11.29 -7.53
N LEU A 90 3.05 10.95 -8.21
CA LEU A 90 2.95 9.73 -9.02
C LEU A 90 3.99 9.71 -10.14
N SER A 91 4.12 10.82 -10.89
CA SER A 91 5.06 10.91 -12.01
C SER A 91 6.51 10.83 -11.56
N GLU A 92 6.86 11.44 -10.43
CA GLU A 92 8.19 11.32 -9.83
C GLU A 92 8.49 9.88 -9.41
N LYS A 93 7.55 9.24 -8.69
CA LYS A 93 7.71 7.86 -8.22
C LYS A 93 7.79 6.87 -9.37
N VAL A 94 7.00 7.03 -10.43
CA VAL A 94 7.03 6.16 -11.61
C VAL A 94 8.24 6.47 -12.49
N GLY A 95 8.62 7.74 -12.65
CA GLY A 95 9.80 8.14 -13.43
C GLY A 95 11.11 7.62 -12.85
N LEU A 96 11.19 7.45 -11.53
CA LEU A 96 12.31 6.79 -10.86
C LEU A 96 12.37 5.26 -11.12
N LEU A 97 11.26 4.65 -11.55
CA LEU A 97 11.14 3.22 -11.84
C LEU A 97 11.45 2.87 -13.31
N GLU A 98 11.73 3.87 -14.14
CA GLU A 98 12.15 3.69 -15.54
C GLU A 98 13.66 4.02 -15.76
N PRO A 99 14.63 3.41 -15.03
CA PRO A 99 16.04 3.63 -15.33
C PRO A 99 16.51 2.94 -16.63
N GLU A 100 15.81 1.89 -17.11
CA GLU A 100 16.32 1.05 -18.21
C GLU A 100 16.02 1.55 -19.64
N LYS A 101 15.27 2.63 -19.85
CA LYS A 101 14.98 3.13 -21.21
C LYS A 101 15.96 4.17 -21.75
N ARG A 102 17.12 4.37 -21.11
CA ARG A 102 18.15 5.33 -21.57
C ARG A 102 19.33 4.72 -22.32
N THR A 103 19.37 3.41 -22.54
CA THR A 103 20.36 2.77 -23.43
C THR A 103 19.73 1.58 -24.14
N GLY A 104 19.54 1.71 -25.46
CA GLY A 104 19.04 0.66 -26.35
C GLY A 104 18.36 1.25 -27.58
#